data_AF-A0A1A3EXU6-F1
#
_entry.id   AF-A0A1A3EXU6-F1
#
_cell.length_a   1.000
_cell.length_b   1.000
_cell.length_c   1.000
_cell.angle_alpha   90.00
_cell.angle_beta   90.00
_cell.angle_gamma   90.00
#
_symmetry.space_group_name_H-M   'P 1'
#
loop_
_entity.id
_entity.type
_entity.pdbx_description
1 polymer ?
#
loop_
_entity_poly.entity_id
_entity_poly.type
_entity_poly.pdbx_seq_one_letter_code
_entity_poly.pdbx_strand_id
1 'polypeptide(L)' 'MSTYTKRVRRARTIRYGCHVIQPGELYIEHTEFPGGDAGYADGAGHPIRMAECRTCAERYGRGDLIREREAA' A
#
# COMPACT_ATOMS: atom_id res chain seq x y z
N MET A 1 9.51 9.61 14.39
CA MET A 1 9.71 8.18 14.07
C MET A 1 8.49 7.72 13.27
N SER A 2 8.64 7.37 11.99
CA SER A 2 7.52 6.94 11.15
C SER A 2 7.15 5.50 11.49
N THR A 3 6.06 5.29 12.23
CA THR A 3 5.58 4.01 12.79
C THR A 3 4.92 3.08 11.76
N TYR A 4 5.36 3.12 10.50
CA TYR A 4 4.76 2.34 9.42
C TYR A 4 5.85 1.81 8.49
N THR A 5 6.00 0.48 8.46
CA THR A 5 6.87 -0.20 7.48
C THR A 5 6.16 -0.26 6.13
N LYS A 6 6.54 0.65 5.23
CA LYS A 6 6.14 0.60 3.82
C LYS A 6 7.14 -0.25 3.06
N ARG A 7 6.67 -1.25 2.31
CA ARG A 7 7.51 -2.08 1.45
C ARG A 7 6.89 -2.21 0.07
N VAL A 8 7.67 -1.90 -0.96
CA VAL A 8 7.25 -2.14 -2.34
C VAL A 8 7.44 -3.61 -2.67
N ARG A 9 6.38 -4.25 -3.16
CA ARG A 9 6.37 -5.65 -3.55
C ARG A 9 5.82 -5.81 -4.96
N ARG A 10 6.20 -6.90 -5.61
CA ARG A 10 5.56 -7.37 -6.84
C ARG A 10 4.46 -8.36 -6.50
N ALA A 11 3.27 -8.16 -7.05
CA ALA A 11 2.13 -9.06 -6.87
C ALA A 11 2.41 -10.41 -7.54
N ARG A 12 2.27 -11.50 -6.76
CA ARG A 12 2.35 -12.88 -7.28
C ARG A 12 0.99 -13.45 -7.64
N THR A 13 -0.06 -12.92 -7.01
CA THR A 13 -1.46 -13.24 -7.23
C THR A 13 -2.24 -11.94 -7.27
N ILE A 14 -3.52 -12.01 -7.66
CA ILE A 14 -4.43 -10.87 -7.56
C ILE A 14 -4.45 -10.36 -6.11
N ARG A 15 -4.31 -9.05 -5.92
CA ARG A 15 -4.45 -8.39 -4.61
C ARG A 15 -5.61 -7.40 -4.67
N TYR A 16 -6.38 -7.36 -3.60
CA TYR A 16 -7.48 -6.42 -3.45
C TYR A 16 -7.01 -5.31 -2.50
N GLY A 17 -7.05 -4.08 -2.99
CA GLY A 17 -6.71 -2.86 -2.24
C GLY A 17 -7.61 -1.70 -2.67
N CYS A 18 -7.04 -0.52 -2.88
CA CYS A 18 -7.71 0.61 -3.57
C CYS A 18 -8.37 0.20 -4.90
N HIS A 19 -7.76 -0.76 -5.58
CA HIS A 19 -8.27 -1.38 -6.80
C HIS A 19 -7.81 -2.85 -6.85
N VAL A 20 -8.20 -3.58 -7.90
CA VAL A 20 -7.67 -4.92 -8.19
C VAL A 20 -6.28 -4.82 -8.78
N ILE A 21 -5.25 -5.21 -8.01
CA ILE A 21 -3.85 -5.27 -8.45
C ILE A 21 -3.61 -6.64 -9.09
N GLN A 22 -3.17 -6.65 -10.34
CA GLN A 22 -2.91 -7.85 -11.13
C GLN A 22 -1.55 -8.49 -10.80
N PRO A 23 -1.37 -9.80 -11.03
CA PRO A 23 -0.07 -10.43 -10.95
C PRO A 23 0.97 -9.72 -11.83
N GLY A 24 2.17 -9.51 -11.31
CA GLY A 24 3.26 -8.81 -11.98
C GLY A 24 3.34 -7.31 -11.68
N GLU A 25 2.24 -6.69 -11.23
CA GLU A 25 2.23 -5.26 -10.87
C GLU A 25 2.96 -5.00 -9.55
N LEU A 26 3.52 -3.80 -9.43
CA LEU A 26 4.10 -3.31 -8.19
C LEU A 26 3.04 -2.62 -7.34
N TYR A 27 3.12 -2.85 -6.03
CA TYR A 27 2.27 -2.21 -5.03
C TYR A 27 3.05 -1.94 -3.75
N ILE A 28 2.56 -0.98 -2.97
CA ILE A 28 3.08 -0.69 -1.64
C ILE A 28 2.28 -1.51 -0.64
N GLU A 29 2.96 -2.40 0.08
CA GLU A 29 2.40 -3.04 1.26
C GLU A 29 2.64 -2.14 2.47
N HIS A 30 1.58 -1.78 3.17
CA HIS A 30 1.66 -1.07 4.44
C HIS A 30 0.61 -1.59 5.42
N THR A 31 0.88 -1.44 6.71
CA THR A 31 -0.11 -1.69 7.76
C THR A 31 -0.74 -0.36 8.15
N GLU A 32 -2.05 -0.31 8.31
CA GLU A 32 -2.76 0.82 8.92
C GLU A 32 -3.20 0.40 10.32
N PHE A 33 -3.04 1.30 11.29
CA PHE A 33 -3.44 1.08 12.69
C PHE A 33 -4.63 1.99 13.02
N PRO A 34 -5.48 1.62 14.00
CA PRO A 34 -6.54 2.52 14.47
C PRO A 34 -5.99 3.90 14.85
N GLY A 35 -6.69 4.96 14.48
CA GLY A 35 -6.28 6.36 14.54
C GLY A 35 -5.41 6.81 13.36
N GLY A 36 -5.28 5.98 12.32
CA GLY A 36 -4.49 6.28 11.11
C GLY A 36 -5.23 7.19 10.11
N ASP A 37 -4.48 7.79 9.19
CA ASP A 37 -4.98 8.84 8.28
C ASP A 37 -6.14 8.41 7.36
N ALA A 38 -6.26 7.12 7.03
CA ALA A 38 -7.27 6.63 6.10
C ALA A 38 -8.53 6.08 6.79
N GLY A 39 -8.52 5.93 8.12
CA GLY A 39 -9.66 5.48 8.93
C GLY A 39 -10.15 4.05 8.68
N TYR A 40 -9.47 3.26 7.84
CA TYR A 40 -9.90 1.90 7.53
C TYR A 40 -9.71 0.96 8.72
N ALA A 41 -8.61 1.15 9.47
CA ALA A 41 -8.35 0.38 10.67
C ALA A 41 -9.31 0.74 11.82
N ASP A 42 -9.88 1.95 11.81
CA ASP A 42 -10.88 2.38 12.81
C ASP A 42 -12.20 1.64 12.62
N GLY A 43 -12.66 1.53 11.39
CA GLY A 43 -13.85 0.72 11.06
C GLY A 43 -13.66 -0.77 11.36
N ALA A 44 -12.45 -1.29 11.22
CA ALA A 44 -12.12 -2.69 11.52
C ALA A 44 -11.87 -2.96 13.03
N GLY A 45 -11.53 -1.93 13.80
CA GLY A 45 -11.18 -2.05 15.23
C GLY A 45 -9.83 -2.73 15.50
N HIS A 46 -9.01 -2.98 14.47
CA HIS A 46 -7.68 -3.59 14.58
C HIS A 46 -6.78 -3.18 13.40
N PRO A 47 -5.45 -3.38 13.49
CA PRO A 47 -4.56 -3.07 12.38
C PRO A 47 -4.88 -3.92 11.14
N ILE A 48 -4.81 -3.29 9.97
CA ILE A 48 -5.08 -3.94 8.69
C ILE A 48 -3.89 -3.82 7.75
N ARG A 49 -3.66 -4.85 6.93
CA ARG A 49 -2.64 -4.81 5.88
C ARG A 49 -3.28 -4.37 4.58
N MET A 50 -2.75 -3.31 4.00
CA MET A 50 -3.23 -2.70 2.78
C MET A 50 -2.23 -2.93 1.64
N ALA A 51 -2.78 -3.21 0.46
CA ALA A 51 -2.04 -3.22 -0.79
C ALA A 51 -2.41 -1.96 -1.57
N GLU A 52 -1.48 -1.04 -1.66
CA GLU A 52 -1.67 0.25 -2.33
C GLU A 52 -1.12 0.19 -3.76
N CYS A 53 -2.02 0.38 -4.71
CA CYS A 53 -1.77 0.46 -6.13
C CYS A 53 -0.96 1.69 -6.54
N ARG A 54 -0.34 1.68 -7.72
CA ARG A 54 0.41 2.84 -8.26
C ARG A 54 -0.40 4.12 -8.23
N THR A 55 -1.63 4.10 -8.73
CA THR A 55 -2.48 5.29 -8.81
C THR A 55 -2.75 5.91 -7.43
N CYS A 56 -2.98 5.07 -6.41
CA CYS A 56 -3.16 5.58 -5.05
C CYS A 56 -1.84 6.04 -4.44
N ALA A 57 -0.76 5.29 -4.66
CA ALA A 57 0.56 5.71 -4.22
C ALA A 57 0.90 7.10 -4.79
N GLU A 58 0.67 7.35 -6.06
CA GLU A 58 0.87 8.67 -6.68
C GLU A 58 -0.05 9.74 -6.06
N ARG A 59 -1.34 9.45 -5.93
CA ARG A 59 -2.32 10.36 -5.31
C ARG A 59 -1.95 10.76 -3.89
N TYR A 60 -1.38 9.84 -3.11
CA TYR A 60 -0.99 10.05 -1.72
C TYR A 60 0.50 10.40 -1.54
N GLY A 61 1.20 10.77 -2.62
CA GLY A 61 2.58 11.27 -2.57
C GLY A 61 3.63 10.21 -2.24
N ARG A 62 3.38 8.95 -2.60
CA ARG A 62 4.22 7.76 -2.38
C ARG A 62 4.61 7.05 -3.69
N GLY A 63 4.29 7.64 -4.84
CA GLY A 63 4.56 7.04 -6.15
C GLY A 63 6.06 6.93 -6.47
N ASP A 64 6.89 7.74 -5.82
CA ASP A 64 8.35 7.66 -5.83
C ASP A 64 8.86 6.28 -5.40
N LEU A 65 8.29 5.68 -4.34
CA LEU A 65 8.70 4.36 -3.86
C LEU A 65 8.56 3.29 -4.94
N ILE A 66 7.47 3.34 -5.72
CA ILE A 66 7.25 2.39 -6.82
C ILE A 66 8.26 2.63 -7.94
N ARG A 67 8.51 3.90 -8.31
CA ARG A 67 9.46 4.26 -9.37
C ARG A 67 10.89 3.83 -9.04
N GLU A 68 11.33 4.06 -7.80
CA GLU A 68 12.63 3.60 -7.32
C GLU A 68 12.79 2.08 -7.47
N ARG A 69 11.72 1.32 -7.18
CA ARG A 69 11.75 -0.14 -7.29
C ARG A 69 11.76 -0.65 -8.72
N GLU A 70 11.21 0.10 -9.68
CA GLU A 70 11.28 -0.25 -11.11
C GLU A 70 12.66 -0.02 -11.70
N ALA A 71 13.38 0.98 -11.20
CA ALA A 71 14.73 1.31 -11.65
C ALA A 71 15.81 0.37 -11.08
N ALA A 72 15.45 -0.49 -10.11
CA ALA A 72 16.37 -1.37 -9.37
C ALA A 72 16.13 -2.86 -9.66
#